data_AF-A0A1S3GWX7-F1
#
_entry.id   AF-A0A1S3GWX7-F1
#
_cell.length_a   1.000
_cell.length_b   1.000
_cell.length_c   1.000
_cell.angle_alpha   90.00
_cell.angle_beta   90.00
_cell.angle_gamma   90.00
#
_symmetry.space_group_name_H-M   'P 1'
#
loop_
_entity.id
_entity.type
_entity.pdbx_description
1 polymer ?
#
loop_
_entity_poly.entity_id
_entity_poly.type
_entity_poly.pdbx_seq_one_letter_code
_entity_poly.pdbx_strand_id
1 'polypeptide(L)' 'MYGQEDVPKDVLEYVVFEKHLTNPYGSWRVHGKIVPSWAPPKQPILKTVMIPGPKLNPGEDYEEAQGEAHKPQLA' A
#
# COMPACT_ATOMS: atom_id res chain seq x y z
N MET A 1 -1.38 5.48 -14.86
CA MET A 1 -2.40 6.55 -14.82
C MET A 1 -3.56 6.04 -13.97
N TYR A 2 -3.79 6.70 -12.84
CA TYR A 2 -4.80 6.35 -11.83
C TYR A 2 -5.40 7.66 -11.31
N GLY A 3 -6.70 7.66 -10.99
CA GLY A 3 -7.43 8.86 -10.59
C GLY A 3 -8.03 9.64 -11.76
N GLN A 4 -8.73 10.73 -11.44
CA GLN A 4 -9.30 11.71 -12.35
C GLN A 4 -8.76 13.09 -11.91
N GLU A 5 -8.25 13.89 -12.85
CA GLU A 5 -7.66 15.20 -12.53
C GLU A 5 -8.73 16.22 -12.12
N ASP A 6 -9.94 16.12 -12.69
CA ASP A 6 -11.02 17.07 -12.45
C ASP A 6 -11.77 16.84 -11.13
N VAL A 7 -11.57 15.70 -10.47
CA VAL A 7 -12.36 15.30 -9.29
C VAL A 7 -11.48 15.29 -8.05
N PRO A 8 -11.62 16.28 -7.15
CA PRO A 8 -10.89 16.30 -5.89
C PRO A 8 -11.41 15.21 -4.95
N LYS A 9 -10.53 14.73 -4.07
CA LYS A 9 -10.85 13.70 -3.07
C LYS A 9 -10.43 14.16 -1.69
N ASP A 10 -11.26 13.83 -0.71
CA ASP A 10 -10.90 14.02 0.69
C ASP A 10 -9.85 12.98 1.11
N VAL A 11 -8.82 13.44 1.81
CA VAL A 11 -7.61 12.68 2.12
C VAL A 11 -7.11 13.07 3.50
N LEU A 12 -7.09 12.10 4.42
CA LEU A 12 -6.52 12.24 5.76
C LEU A 12 -5.19 11.48 5.85
N GLU A 13 -4.10 12.19 6.12
CA GLU A 13 -2.75 11.63 6.14
C GLU A 13 -1.94 12.15 7.32
N TYR A 14 -1.18 11.26 7.96
CA TYR A 14 -0.29 11.59 9.06
C TYR A 14 1.15 11.66 8.55
N VAL A 15 1.63 12.89 8.31
CA VAL A 15 2.99 13.14 7.80
C VAL A 15 3.97 13.28 8.97
N VAL A 16 5.05 12.52 8.93
CA VAL A 16 6.13 12.56 9.91
C VAL A 16 7.24 13.44 9.37
N PHE A 17 7.64 14.43 10.16
CA PHE A 17 8.80 15.28 9.88
C PHE A 17 9.95 14.91 10.79
N GLU A 18 11.17 14.96 10.26
CA GLU A 18 12.40 14.85 11.05
C GLU A 18 13.28 16.08 10.85
N LYS A 19 14.16 16.31 11.83
CA LYS A 19 15.24 17.29 11.74
C LYS A 19 16.47 16.75 12.45
N HIS A 20 17.62 16.83 11.79
CA HIS A 20 18.90 16.56 12.42
C HIS A 20 19.32 17.75 13.30
N LEU A 21 19.19 17.61 14.63
CA LEU A 21 19.34 18.73 15.57
C LEU A 21 20.77 19.23 15.76
N THR A 22 21.78 18.37 15.62
CA THR A 22 23.19 18.73 15.80
C THR A 22 23.75 19.48 14.59
N ASN A 23 23.10 19.38 13.42
CA ASN A 23 23.50 20.11 12.23
C ASN A 23 22.94 21.54 12.30
N PRO A 24 23.79 22.59 12.34
CA PRO A 24 23.32 23.98 12.34
C PRO A 24 22.54 24.35 11.06
N TYR A 25 22.77 23.63 9.95
CA TYR A 25 22.04 23.79 8.69
C TYR A 25 20.86 22.81 8.56
N GLY A 26 20.50 22.11 9.64
CA GLY A 26 19.39 21.17 9.64
C GLY A 26 18.06 21.85 9.32
N SER A 27 17.35 21.31 8.34
CA SER A 27 15.98 21.70 8.01
C SER A 27 15.00 20.59 8.37
N TRP A 28 13.73 20.96 8.56
CA TRP A 28 12.65 19.99 8.68
C TRP A 28 12.43 19.33 7.32
N ARG A 29 12.44 18.00 7.30
CA ARG A 29 12.22 17.20 6.08
C ARG A 29 11.12 16.19 6.35
N VAL A 30 10.34 15.88 5.32
CA VAL A 30 9.39 14.77 5.38
C VAL A 30 10.20 13.48 5.53
N HIS A 31 9.98 12.78 6.63
CA HIS A 31 10.63 11.51 6.94
C HIS A 31 9.79 10.32 6.46
N GLY A 32 8.48 10.40 6.70
CA GLY A 32 7.60 9.29 6.37
C GLY A 32 6.13 9.66 6.50
N LYS A 33 5.30 8.65 6.27
CA LYS A 33 3.85 8.76 6.33
C LYS A 33 3.29 7.55 7.05
N ILE A 34 2.42 7.80 8.04
CA ILE A 34 1.73 6.74 8.77
C ILE A 34 0.40 6.47 8.07
N VAL A 35 0.15 5.20 7.78
CA VAL A 35 -1.14 4.70 7.27
C VAL A 35 -1.76 3.85 8.36
N PRO A 36 -2.85 4.30 9.02
CA PRO A 36 -3.48 3.50 10.06
C PRO A 36 -4.13 2.25 9.45
N SER A 37 -4.20 1.16 10.22
CA SER A 37 -4.80 -0.11 9.79
C SER A 37 -6.29 0.00 9.50
N TRP A 38 -6.98 0.96 10.11
CA TRP A 38 -8.40 1.25 9.89
C TRP A 38 -8.64 2.23 8.74
N ALA A 39 -7.59 2.77 8.10
CA ALA A 39 -7.77 3.64 6.95
C ALA A 39 -8.53 2.92 5.85
N PRO A 40 -9.45 3.62 5.14
CA PRO A 40 -10.13 3.03 4.00
C PRO A 40 -9.10 2.63 2.91
N PRO A 41 -9.36 1.54 2.17
CA PRO A 41 -8.48 1.13 1.08
C PRO A 41 -8.43 2.21 -0.01
N LYS A 42 -7.29 2.31 -0.69
CA LYS A 42 -7.16 3.18 -1.87
C LYS A 42 -8.04 2.62 -2.99
N GLN A 43 -8.56 3.50 -3.84
CA GLN A 43 -9.39 3.04 -4.96
C GLN A 43 -8.58 2.11 -5.87
N PRO A 44 -9.25 1.11 -6.48
CA PRO A 44 -8.57 0.15 -7.32
C PRO A 44 -8.05 0.80 -8.60
N ILE A 45 -6.98 0.23 -9.13
CA ILE A 45 -6.50 0.61 -10.45
C ILE A 45 -7.48 0.12 -11.53
N LEU A 46 -7.61 0.89 -12.61
CA LEU A 46 -8.49 0.53 -13.74
C LEU A 46 -8.01 -0.69 -14.52
N LYS A 47 -6.73 -1.06 -14.37
CA LYS A 47 -6.11 -2.17 -15.09
C LYS A 47 -6.24 -3.46 -14.30
N THR A 48 -6.37 -4.58 -14.99
CA THR A 48 -6.33 -5.90 -14.36
C THR A 48 -4.89 -6.30 -14.02
N VAL A 49 -4.73 -7.05 -12.92
CA VAL A 49 -3.44 -7.59 -12.47
C VAL A 49 -3.60 -9.10 -12.30
N MET A 50 -2.68 -9.87 -12.89
CA MET A 50 -2.57 -11.31 -12.65
C MET A 50 -1.51 -11.53 -11.55
N ILE A 51 -1.89 -12.27 -10.50
CA ILE A 51 -0.93 -12.79 -9.51
C ILE A 51 -0.62 -14.23 -9.93
N PRO A 52 0.61 -14.56 -10.36
CA PRO A 52 0.94 -15.92 -10.77
C PRO A 52 0.90 -16.86 -9.56
N GLY A 53 0.42 -18.08 -9.80
CA GLY A 53 0.46 -19.14 -8.79
C GLY A 53 1.89 -19.59 -8.44
N PRO A 54 2.05 -20.40 -7.39
CA PRO A 54 3.35 -20.96 -7.03
C PRO A 54 3.89 -21.85 -8.16
N LYS A 55 5.21 -21.81 -8.36
CA LYS A 55 5.90 -22.69 -9.32
C LYS A 55 6.23 -24.01 -8.61
N LEU A 56 5.64 -25.11 -9.06
CA LEU A 56 5.87 -26.45 -8.52
C LEU A 56 6.99 -27.16 -9.28
N ASN A 57 7.81 -27.95 -8.59
CA ASN A 57 8.77 -28.84 -9.25
C ASN A 57 8.07 -30.11 -9.77
N PRO A 58 8.66 -30.83 -10.74
CA PRO A 58 8.09 -32.08 -11.23
C PRO A 58 7.95 -33.13 -10.11
N GLY A 59 6.72 -33.55 -9.84
CA GLY A 59 6.39 -34.54 -8.80
C GLY A 59 6.05 -33.93 -7.42
N GLU A 60 6.06 -32.61 -7.28
CA GLU A 60 5.51 -31.93 -6.11
C GLU A 60 4.01 -31.66 -6.32
N ASP A 61 3.20 -32.11 -5.36
CA ASP A 61 1.78 -31.81 -5.32
C ASP A 61 1.52 -30.39 -4.76
N TYR A 62 0.45 -29.75 -5.23
CA TYR A 62 0.02 -28.45 -4.70
C TYR A 62 -0.57 -28.62 -3.30
N GLU A 63 0.04 -27.98 -2.30
CA GLU A 63 -0.59 -27.82 -0.99
C GLU A 63 -1.41 -26.55 -0.96
N GLU A 64 -2.72 -26.70 -0.76
CA GLU A 64 -3.64 -25.58 -0.60
C GLU A 64 -3.38 -24.94 0.77
N ALA A 65 -2.82 -23.73 0.77
CA ALA A 65 -2.61 -22.99 2.01
C ALA A 65 -3.97 -22.73 2.68
N GLN A 66 -4.20 -23.29 3.87
CA GLN A 66 -5.34 -22.97 4.72
C GLN A 66 -5.16 -21.59 5.36
N GLY A 67 -5.19 -20.54 4.53
CA GLY A 67 -5.17 -19.15 4.96
C GLY A 67 -6.43 -18.46 4.47
N GLU A 68 -7.17 -17.82 5.37
CA GLU A 68 -8.36 -17.02 5.06
C GLU A 68 -8.11 -16.21 3.78
N ALA A 69 -8.92 -16.47 2.76
CA ALA A 69 -8.98 -15.66 1.57
C ALA A 69 -9.15 -14.22 2.05
N HIS A 70 -8.08 -13.42 1.97
CA HIS A 70 -8.14 -11.99 2.12
C HIS A 70 -9.00 -11.50 0.96
N LYS A 71 -10.31 -11.52 1.18
CA LYS A 71 -11.29 -10.86 0.37
C LYS A 71 -10.83 -9.41 0.40
N PRO A 72 -10.44 -8.80 -0.74
CA PRO A 72 -10.30 -7.36 -0.74
C PRO A 72 -11.63 -6.83 -0.26
N GLN A 73 -11.66 -6.16 0.90
CA GLN A 73 -12.85 -5.46 1.38
C GLN A 73 -13.18 -4.44 0.30
N LEU A 74 -14.15 -4.80 -0.54
CA LEU A 74 -14.78 -3.91 -1.49
C LEU A 74 -15.64 -2.98 -0.64
N ALA A 75 -15.08 -1.81 -0.32
CA ALA A 75 -15.82 -0.70 0.26
C ALA A 75 -16.76 -0.09 -0.79
#